data_AF-A0A166YWL6-F1
#
_entry.id   AF-A0A166YWL6-F1
#
_cell.length_a   1.000
_cell.length_b   1.000
_cell.length_c   1.000
_cell.angle_alpha   90.00
_cell.angle_beta   90.00
_cell.angle_gamma   90.00
#
_symmetry.space_group_name_H-M   'P 1'
#
loop_
_entity.id
_entity.type
_entity.pdbx_description
1 polymer ?
#
loop_
_entity_poly.entity_id
_entity_poly.type
_entity_poly.pdbx_seq_one_letter_code
_entity_poly.pdbx_strand_id
1 'polypeptide(L)'
;MRPSPILQVLKYKHLRLTTKDVNKGFYKGNRTGAMGRHTKFGGYVIEWHKVRTYVVPEGLGNTKLTPFVSEAVRPLKGTYPSKEGPRDPQLYLDTWKQQNGVD
;
A
#
# COMPACT_ATOMS: atom_id res chain seq x y z
N MET A 1 -2.40 0.62 52.15
CA MET A 1 -3.05 0.49 50.82
C MET A 1 -1.95 0.23 49.79
N ARG A 2 -1.96 -0.89 49.06
CA ARG A 2 -0.98 -1.15 47.98
C ARG A 2 -1.57 -0.62 46.66
N PRO A 3 -0.88 0.24 45.90
CA PRO A 3 -1.38 0.73 44.61
C PRO A 3 -1.56 -0.44 43.64
N SER A 4 -2.58 -0.35 42.77
CA SER A 4 -2.90 -1.39 41.80
C SER A 4 -1.73 -1.63 40.83
N PRO A 5 -1.57 -2.83 40.24
CA PRO A 5 -0.45 -3.16 39.36
C PRO A 5 -0.25 -2.21 38.17
N ILE A 6 -1.31 -1.55 37.72
CA ILE A 6 -1.29 -0.56 36.63
C ILE A 6 -0.68 0.78 37.05
N LEU A 7 -0.71 1.10 38.35
CA LEU A 7 -0.13 2.28 38.98
C LEU A 7 1.28 2.04 39.52
N GLN A 8 1.86 0.85 39.32
CA GLN A 8 3.26 0.58 39.62
C GLN A 8 4.15 1.31 38.60
N VAL A 9 4.42 2.58 38.89
CA VAL A 9 5.22 3.56 38.11
C VAL A 9 6.49 2.96 37.49
N LEU A 10 7.12 1.98 38.17
CA LEU A 10 8.34 1.32 37.71
C LEU A 10 8.19 0.55 36.39
N LYS A 11 7.00 0.03 36.06
CA LYS A 11 6.78 -0.69 34.79
C LYS A 11 6.48 0.25 33.62
N TYR A 12 5.78 1.36 33.87
CA TYR A 12 5.37 2.32 32.85
C TYR A 12 6.57 3.13 32.30
N LYS A 13 7.58 3.41 33.13
CA LYS A 13 8.79 4.17 32.76
C LYS A 13 9.63 3.52 31.64
N HIS A 14 9.55 2.21 31.45
CA HIS A 14 10.30 1.49 30.41
C HIS A 14 9.51 1.27 29.12
N LEU A 15 8.25 1.72 29.05
CA LEU A 15 7.46 1.65 27.84
C LEU A 15 7.94 2.71 26.84
N ARG A 16 7.81 2.40 25.54
CA ARG A 16 8.19 3.33 24.48
C ARG A 16 7.20 4.49 24.43
N LEU A 17 7.73 5.71 24.48
CA LEU A 17 6.96 6.94 24.43
C LEU A 17 6.09 7.06 23.15
N THR A 18 4.85 7.45 23.37
CA THR A 18 3.83 7.78 22.37
C THR A 18 3.50 9.26 22.44
N THR A 19 2.77 9.76 21.44
CA THR A 19 2.37 11.18 21.36
C THR A 19 1.42 11.61 22.48
N LYS A 20 0.90 10.69 23.29
CA LYS A 20 -0.09 10.95 24.33
C LYS A 20 0.48 10.85 25.75
N ASP A 21 1.73 10.42 25.88
CA ASP A 21 2.37 10.24 27.19
C ASP A 21 3.01 11.53 27.72
N VAL A 22 3.36 12.45 26.82
CA VAL A 22 4.05 13.72 27.14
C VAL A 22 3.47 14.88 26.35
N ASN A 23 3.69 16.10 26.84
CA ASN A 23 3.15 17.33 26.29
C ASN A 23 4.15 18.01 25.32
N LYS A 24 4.05 19.35 25.20
CA LYS A 24 4.86 20.25 24.36
C LYS A 24 6.30 19.77 24.08
N GLY A 25 6.70 19.81 22.81
CA GLY A 25 8.06 19.52 22.36
C GLY A 25 8.29 18.10 21.85
N PHE A 26 7.44 17.14 22.23
CA PHE A 26 7.50 15.79 21.67
C PHE A 26 6.53 15.63 20.50
N TYR A 27 7.07 15.56 19.28
CA TYR A 27 6.32 15.25 18.07
C TYR A 27 6.76 13.91 17.49
N LYS A 28 5.80 13.04 17.18
CA LYS A 28 6.04 11.74 16.54
C LYS A 28 5.01 11.51 15.45
N GLY A 29 5.48 11.36 14.21
CA GLY A 29 4.61 11.19 13.04
C GLY A 29 4.02 9.79 12.89
N ASN A 30 2.96 9.69 12.09
CA ASN A 30 2.24 8.44 11.79
C ASN A 30 2.56 7.88 10.40
N ARG A 31 3.74 8.20 9.85
CA ARG A 31 4.20 7.75 8.51
C ARG A 31 3.27 8.17 7.35
N THR A 32 2.62 9.32 7.46
CA THR A 32 1.82 9.90 6.37
C THR A 32 2.68 10.37 5.19
N GLY A 33 4.00 10.44 5.35
CA GLY A 33 4.94 10.91 4.33
C GLY A 33 5.05 12.44 4.29
N ALA A 34 6.08 12.96 3.62
CA ALA A 34 6.32 14.39 3.45
C ALA A 34 5.74 14.88 2.13
N MET A 35 4.61 15.59 2.18
CA MET A 35 3.89 16.10 1.00
C MET A 35 4.38 17.49 0.56
N GLY A 36 5.52 17.93 1.06
CA GLY A 36 6.00 19.29 0.92
C GLY A 36 7.12 19.61 1.90
N ARG A 37 7.26 20.88 2.28
CA ARG A 37 8.33 21.38 3.14
C ARG A 37 7.85 22.43 4.14
N HIS A 38 8.52 22.49 5.30
CA HIS A 38 8.35 23.58 6.25
C HIS A 38 8.97 24.88 5.70
N THR A 39 8.41 26.02 6.13
CA THR A 39 8.95 27.36 5.86
C THR A 39 9.78 27.84 7.04
N LYS A 40 10.60 28.88 6.82
CA LYS A 40 11.39 29.53 7.87
C LYS A 40 10.54 30.03 9.05
N PHE A 41 9.27 30.38 8.79
CA PHE A 41 8.36 30.97 9.77
C PHE A 41 7.34 29.97 10.36
N GLY A 42 7.59 28.66 10.22
CA GLY A 42 6.75 27.62 10.81
C GLY A 42 5.53 27.19 10.00
N GLY A 43 5.24 27.84 8.87
CA GLY A 43 4.24 27.38 7.89
C GLY A 43 4.69 26.13 7.12
N TYR A 44 3.80 25.60 6.27
CA TYR A 44 4.06 24.43 5.43
C TYR A 44 3.61 24.70 3.99
N VAL A 45 4.46 24.39 3.00
CA VAL A 45 4.16 24.53 1.56
C VAL A 45 4.00 23.14 0.96
N ILE A 46 2.87 22.89 0.31
CA ILE A 46 2.57 21.62 -0.37
C ILE A 46 3.31 21.56 -1.71
N GLU A 47 3.94 20.44 -1.98
CA GLU A 47 4.59 20.13 -3.25
C GLU A 47 3.77 19.07 -3.98
N TRP A 48 2.94 19.50 -4.94
CA TRP A 48 1.93 18.64 -5.58
C TRP A 48 2.50 17.39 -6.26
N HIS A 49 3.75 17.42 -6.74
CA HIS A 49 4.42 16.26 -7.33
C HIS A 49 4.74 15.14 -6.30
N LYS A 50 4.67 15.42 -4.99
CA LYS A 50 4.81 14.42 -3.91
C LYS A 50 3.47 13.92 -3.39
N VAL A 51 2.37 14.57 -3.78
CA VAL A 51 1.03 14.20 -3.35
C VAL A 51 0.60 12.95 -4.11
N ARG A 52 0.28 11.88 -3.38
CA ARG A 52 -0.18 10.62 -3.97
C ARG A 52 -1.61 10.76 -4.47
N THR A 53 -1.87 10.27 -5.67
CA THR A 53 -3.20 10.14 -6.26
C THR A 53 -3.54 8.67 -6.48
N TYR A 54 -4.81 8.31 -6.38
CA TYR A 54 -5.31 6.99 -6.75
C TYR A 54 -6.07 7.12 -8.07
N VAL A 55 -5.46 6.67 -9.16
CA VAL A 55 -6.04 6.79 -10.50
C VAL A 55 -7.13 5.72 -10.67
N VAL A 56 -8.36 6.17 -10.89
CA VAL A 56 -9.51 5.31 -11.16
C VAL A 56 -9.61 5.12 -12.68
N PRO A 57 -9.62 3.88 -13.21
CA PRO A 57 -9.79 3.64 -14.64
C PRO A 57 -11.12 4.18 -15.16
N GLU A 58 -11.11 4.70 -16.38
CA GLU A 58 -12.33 5.13 -17.06
C GLU A 58 -13.24 3.92 -17.37
N GLY A 59 -14.56 4.13 -17.34
CA GLY A 59 -15.53 3.08 -17.65
C GLY A 59 -15.68 1.98 -16.60
N LEU A 60 -15.10 2.14 -15.39
CA LEU A 60 -15.19 1.13 -14.32
C LEU A 60 -16.64 0.79 -13.93
N GLY A 61 -17.57 1.76 -14.03
CA GLY A 61 -19.00 1.52 -13.76
C GLY A 61 -19.71 0.68 -14.83
N ASN A 62 -19.12 0.55 -16.02
CA ASN A 62 -19.72 -0.15 -17.16
C ASN A 62 -19.14 -1.56 -17.35
N THR A 63 -18.15 -1.95 -16.55
CA THR A 63 -17.54 -3.29 -16.63
C THR A 63 -18.50 -4.36 -16.10
N LYS A 64 -18.46 -5.54 -16.72
CA LYS A 64 -19.19 -6.72 -16.22
C LYS A 64 -18.38 -7.51 -15.19
N LEU A 65 -17.12 -7.13 -14.97
CA LEU A 65 -16.23 -7.80 -14.02
C LEU A 65 -16.69 -7.52 -12.58
N THR A 66 -16.79 -8.57 -11.78
CA THR A 66 -17.15 -8.50 -10.36
C THR A 66 -16.04 -9.15 -9.52
N PRO A 67 -15.98 -8.90 -8.20
CA PRO A 67 -14.97 -9.50 -7.33
C PRO A 67 -15.14 -11.01 -7.10
N PHE A 68 -16.20 -11.63 -7.66
CA PHE A 68 -16.53 -13.03 -7.45
C PHE A 68 -16.77 -13.75 -8.78
N VAL A 69 -16.55 -15.05 -8.78
CA VAL A 69 -16.85 -15.93 -9.92
C VAL A 69 -17.90 -16.94 -9.46
N SER A 70 -18.80 -17.36 -10.35
CA SER A 70 -19.76 -18.42 -10.06
C SER A 70 -19.06 -19.73 -9.72
N GLU A 71 -19.55 -20.44 -8.70
CA GLU A 71 -19.01 -21.75 -8.28
C GLU A 71 -19.10 -22.82 -9.38
N ALA A 72 -19.99 -22.64 -10.36
CA ALA A 72 -20.08 -23.52 -11.53
C ALA A 72 -18.83 -23.44 -12.43
N VAL A 73 -18.09 -22.33 -12.37
CA VAL A 73 -16.85 -22.14 -13.14
C VAL A 73 -15.72 -22.87 -12.42
N ARG A 74 -15.21 -23.93 -13.03
CA ARG A 74 -14.07 -24.68 -12.47
C ARG A 74 -12.80 -23.84 -12.53
N PRO A 75 -11.99 -23.78 -11.45
CA PRO A 75 -10.70 -23.09 -11.47
C PRO A 75 -9.76 -23.69 -12.53
N LEU A 76 -9.22 -22.84 -13.39
CA LEU A 76 -8.25 -23.23 -14.41
C LEU A 76 -6.82 -23.14 -13.85
N LYS A 77 -5.97 -24.13 -14.17
CA LYS A 77 -4.52 -24.08 -13.91
C LYS A 77 -3.79 -23.87 -15.23
N GLY A 78 -2.89 -22.89 -15.28
CA GLY A 78 -2.05 -22.67 -16.45
C GLY A 78 -1.03 -23.81 -16.60
N THR A 79 -0.96 -24.38 -17.79
CA THR A 79 0.04 -25.38 -18.17
C THR A 79 1.02 -24.72 -19.14
N TYR A 80 2.30 -24.83 -18.86
CA TYR A 80 3.35 -24.20 -19.65
C TYR A 80 4.37 -25.26 -20.09
N PRO A 81 4.84 -25.22 -21.35
CA PRO A 81 5.78 -26.22 -21.87
C PRO A 81 7.20 -26.03 -21.32
N SER A 82 7.55 -24.79 -20.96
CA SER A 82 8.86 -24.42 -20.46
C SER A 82 8.94 -24.51 -18.94
N LYS A 83 10.13 -24.82 -18.42
CA LYS A 83 10.42 -24.81 -16.98
C LYS A 83 10.23 -23.41 -16.37
N GLU A 84 10.45 -22.36 -17.16
CA GLU A 84 10.26 -20.96 -16.74
C GLU A 84 8.77 -20.54 -16.68
N GLY A 85 7.89 -21.41 -17.18
CA GLY A 85 6.44 -21.28 -17.06
C GLY A 85 5.88 -19.98 -17.66
N PRO A 86 5.04 -19.23 -16.92
CA PRO A 86 4.44 -17.98 -17.42
C PRO A 86 5.44 -16.85 -17.64
N ARG A 87 6.69 -17.00 -17.19
CA ARG A 87 7.72 -15.97 -17.29
C ARG A 87 8.67 -16.20 -18.47
N ASP A 88 8.44 -17.24 -19.27
CA ASP A 88 9.27 -17.53 -20.44
C ASP A 88 9.16 -16.39 -21.49
N PRO A 89 10.27 -15.70 -21.81
CA PRO A 89 10.26 -14.59 -22.76
C PRO A 89 9.98 -15.03 -24.20
N GLN A 90 10.36 -16.25 -24.61
CA GLN A 90 10.08 -16.74 -25.96
C GLN A 90 8.58 -17.00 -26.14
N LEU A 91 7.96 -17.63 -25.14
CA LEU A 91 6.51 -17.86 -25.14
C LEU A 91 5.73 -16.54 -25.20
N TYR A 92 6.17 -15.51 -24.48
CA TYR A 92 5.57 -14.18 -24.57
C TYR A 92 5.69 -13.60 -25.99
N LEU A 93 6.90 -13.64 -26.58
CA LEU A 93 7.15 -13.10 -27.91
C LEU A 93 6.31 -13.81 -28.98
N ASP A 94 6.22 -15.14 -28.91
CA ASP A 94 5.43 -15.94 -29.83
C ASP A 94 3.93 -15.65 -29.68
N THR A 95 3.44 -15.52 -28.44
CA THR A 95 2.04 -15.13 -28.17
C THR A 95 1.74 -13.73 -28.72
N TRP A 96 2.66 -12.78 -28.54
CA TRP A 96 2.51 -11.43 -29.08
C TRP A 96 2.48 -11.44 -30.61
N LYS A 97 3.40 -12.15 -31.29
CA LYS A 97 3.37 -12.28 -32.76
C LYS A 97 2.05 -12.86 -33.27
N GLN A 98 1.47 -13.81 -32.55
CA GLN A 98 0.20 -14.44 -32.90
C GLN A 98 -1.00 -13.51 -32.69
N GLN A 99 -1.01 -12.70 -31.63
CA GLN A 99 -2.18 -11.90 -31.23
C GLN A 99 -2.15 -10.46 -31.75
N ASN A 100 -0.96 -9.86 -31.85
CA ASN A 100 -0.81 -8.42 -32.09
C ASN A 100 0.49 -8.04 -32.83
N GLY A 101 0.96 -8.86 -33.76
CA GLY A 101 2.26 -8.69 -34.43
C GLY A 101 2.41 -7.48 -35.37
N VAL A 102 1.55 -6.47 -35.25
CA VAL A 102 1.50 -5.28 -36.13
C VAL A 102 1.78 -3.98 -35.36
N ASP A 103 1.81 -4.01 -34.02
CA ASP A 103 2.11 -2.86 -33.15
C ASP A 103 3.61 -2.70 -32.85
#